data_AF-A0A8I0MYH6-F1
#
_entry.id   AF-A0A8I0MYH6-F1
#
_cell.length_a   1.000
_cell.length_b   1.000
_cell.length_c   1.000
_cell.angle_alpha   90.00
_cell.angle_beta   90.00
_cell.angle_gamma   90.00
#
_symmetry.space_group_name_H-M   'P 1'
#
loop_
_entity.id
_entity.type
_entity.pdbx_description
1 polymer ?
#
loop_
_entity_poly.entity_id
_entity_poly.type
_entity_poly.pdbx_seq_one_letter_code
_entity_poly.pdbx_strand_id
1 'polypeptide(L)'
;MSFKPIQKLMVTRRLSSGEQVAVGVLAQNRQGVFFQYADSYLQQFGNLSPFTLQSSTQVQVAPQAPHQGVHGVFGDCFPDGWGMLLQDRIFRQKGILPNQLTAMDRLAFVGDKGMGALYQC
;
A
#
# COMPACT_ATOMS: atom_id res chain seq x y z
N MET A 1 17.84 18.10 -3.99
CA MET A 1 17.91 16.78 -3.34
C MET A 1 17.27 15.77 -4.27
N SER A 2 17.87 14.59 -4.45
CA SER A 2 17.30 13.54 -5.29
C SER A 2 16.19 12.82 -4.52
N PHE A 3 14.99 12.70 -5.11
CA PHE A 3 13.89 11.94 -4.53
C PHE A 3 14.23 10.46 -4.49
N LYS A 4 14.03 9.81 -3.34
CA LYS A 4 14.24 8.37 -3.17
C LYS A 4 12.88 7.70 -2.96
N PRO A 5 12.47 6.77 -3.85
CA PRO A 5 11.25 6.01 -3.66
C PRO A 5 11.28 5.21 -2.36
N ILE A 6 10.10 5.05 -1.76
CA ILE A 6 9.87 4.20 -0.60
C ILE A 6 10.27 2.76 -0.93
N GLN A 7 10.76 1.97 0.02
CA GLN A 7 11.12 0.58 -0.28
C GLN A 7 10.28 -0.42 0.49
N LYS A 8 9.65 0.04 1.58
CA LYS A 8 8.93 -0.80 2.52
C LYS A 8 7.85 0.02 3.22
N LEU A 9 6.66 -0.54 3.35
CA LEU A 9 5.51 0.01 4.10
C LEU A 9 4.90 -1.08 4.97
N MET A 10 4.46 -0.71 6.17
CA MET A 10 3.82 -1.63 7.12
C MET A 10 2.33 -1.51 6.98
N VAL A 11 1.65 -2.59 6.61
CA VAL A 11 0.20 -2.58 6.45
C VAL A 11 -0.47 -2.85 7.79
N THR A 12 -1.38 -1.98 8.18
CA THR A 12 -2.16 -2.11 9.42
C THR A 12 -3.66 -2.08 9.10
N ARG A 13 -4.45 -2.82 9.87
CA ARG A 13 -5.92 -2.89 9.75
C ARG A 13 -6.60 -2.46 11.04
N ARG A 14 -7.69 -1.67 10.95
CA ARG A 14 -8.53 -1.26 12.08
C ARG A 14 -9.70 -2.18 12.13
N LEU A 15 -9.86 -2.84 13.26
CA LEU A 15 -11.04 -3.63 13.54
C LEU A 15 -12.20 -2.71 13.91
N SER A 16 -13.42 -3.23 13.90
CA SER A 16 -14.61 -2.48 14.34
C SER A 16 -14.53 -2.03 15.80
N SER A 17 -13.71 -2.70 16.61
CA SER A 17 -13.37 -2.31 17.99
C SER A 17 -12.51 -1.04 18.08
N GLY A 18 -11.93 -0.58 16.97
CA GLY A 18 -10.94 0.51 16.93
C GLY A 18 -9.49 0.04 17.11
N GLU A 19 -9.27 -1.23 17.46
CA GLU A 19 -7.95 -1.85 17.59
C GLU A 19 -7.22 -1.88 16.25
N GLN A 20 -5.91 -1.64 16.29
CA GLN A 20 -5.04 -1.70 15.12
C GLN A 20 -4.21 -2.98 15.13
N VAL A 21 -4.30 -3.75 14.05
CA VAL A 21 -3.57 -5.01 13.91
C VAL A 21 -2.63 -4.93 12.72
N ALA A 22 -1.36 -5.31 12.93
CA ALA A 22 -0.39 -5.44 11.86
C ALA A 22 -0.80 -6.59 10.92
N VAL A 23 -1.05 -6.26 9.65
CA VAL A 23 -1.46 -7.22 8.61
C VAL A 23 -0.24 -7.86 7.96
N GLY A 24 0.79 -7.05 7.72
CA GLY A 24 1.95 -7.48 6.96
C GLY A 24 2.79 -6.32 6.46
N VAL A 25 3.55 -6.58 5.40
CA VAL A 25 4.52 -5.64 4.86
C VAL A 25 4.37 -5.60 3.34
N LEU A 26 4.32 -4.38 2.81
CA LEU A 26 4.54 -4.09 1.40
C LEU A 26 6.00 -3.73 1.17
N ALA A 27 6.59 -4.21 0.09
CA ALA A 27 7.95 -3.87 -0.32
C ALA A 27 8.01 -3.62 -1.82
N GLN A 28 8.84 -2.67 -2.27
CA GLN A 28 9.09 -2.46 -3.70
C GLN A 28 10.56 -2.53 -4.07
N ASN A 29 10.82 -3.09 -5.24
CA ASN A 29 12.13 -3.09 -5.89
C ASN A 29 11.96 -2.89 -7.41
N ARG A 30 13.02 -3.12 -8.20
CA ARG A 30 12.99 -2.96 -9.67
C ARG A 30 12.05 -3.92 -10.40
N GLN A 31 11.69 -5.05 -9.79
CA GLN A 31 10.81 -6.07 -10.37
C GLN A 31 9.32 -5.81 -10.10
N GLY A 32 8.99 -4.97 -9.11
CA GLY A 32 7.62 -4.63 -8.77
C GLY A 32 7.39 -4.47 -7.26
N VAL A 33 6.13 -4.57 -6.87
CA VAL A 33 5.70 -4.55 -5.47
C VAL A 33 5.41 -5.98 -5.00
N PHE A 34 5.73 -6.23 -3.75
CA PHE A 34 5.56 -7.50 -3.07
C PHE A 34 4.82 -7.29 -1.78
N PHE A 35 4.05 -8.30 -1.38
CA PHE A 35 3.35 -8.32 -0.12
C PHE A 35 3.70 -9.59 0.65
N GLN A 36 3.87 -9.45 1.97
CA GLN A 36 4.05 -10.56 2.88
C GLN A 36 3.14 -10.37 4.09
N TYR A 37 2.34 -11.39 4.40
CA TYR A 37 1.53 -11.41 5.61
C TYR A 37 2.39 -11.56 6.88
N ALA A 38 1.93 -10.96 7.96
CA ALA A 38 2.37 -11.31 9.30
C ALA A 38 1.75 -12.66 9.71
N ASP A 39 2.55 -13.54 10.32
CA ASP A 39 2.09 -14.86 10.78
C ASP A 39 0.94 -14.75 11.79
N SER A 40 1.07 -13.83 12.75
CA SER A 40 0.03 -13.54 13.74
C SER A 40 -1.31 -13.11 13.10
N TYR A 41 -1.26 -12.34 12.02
CA TYR A 41 -2.46 -11.90 11.33
C TYR A 41 -3.17 -13.06 10.63
N LEU A 42 -2.41 -13.88 9.89
CA LEU A 42 -2.99 -15.02 9.17
C LEU A 42 -3.60 -16.04 10.12
N GLN A 43 -2.97 -16.31 11.27
CA GLN A 43 -3.51 -17.25 12.25
C GLN A 43 -4.82 -16.76 12.88
N GLN A 44 -4.95 -15.44 13.09
CA GLN A 44 -6.10 -14.87 13.80
C GLN A 44 -7.25 -14.46 12.88
N PHE A 45 -6.95 -13.86 11.72
CA PHE A 45 -7.94 -13.23 10.84
C PHE A 45 -8.03 -13.88 9.46
N GLY A 46 -7.10 -14.77 9.12
CA GLY A 46 -7.05 -15.41 7.81
C GLY A 46 -6.72 -14.44 6.67
N ASN A 47 -7.22 -14.77 5.48
CA ASN A 47 -6.87 -14.08 4.25
C ASN A 47 -7.63 -12.75 4.08
N LEU A 48 -6.91 -11.67 3.76
CA LEU A 48 -7.47 -10.35 3.51
C LEU A 48 -8.20 -10.27 2.15
N SER A 49 -7.71 -10.97 1.12
CA SER A 49 -8.32 -10.99 -0.20
C SER A 49 -8.23 -12.40 -0.80
N PRO A 50 -9.26 -13.24 -0.66
CA PRO A 50 -9.22 -14.65 -1.05
C PRO A 50 -9.02 -14.88 -2.56
N PHE A 51 -9.31 -13.88 -3.40
CA PHE A 51 -9.18 -13.99 -4.85
C PHE A 51 -7.81 -13.57 -5.39
N THR A 52 -7.14 -12.61 -4.73
CA THR A 52 -5.90 -12.01 -5.25
C THR A 52 -4.67 -12.33 -4.40
N LEU A 53 -4.87 -12.69 -3.14
CA LEU A 53 -3.81 -13.07 -2.21
C LEU A 53 -3.96 -14.53 -1.79
N GLN A 54 -2.82 -15.20 -1.66
CA GLN A 54 -2.72 -16.52 -1.04
C GLN A 54 -2.62 -16.35 0.48
N SER A 55 -3.27 -17.24 1.22
CA SER A 55 -3.21 -17.29 2.70
C SER A 55 -1.89 -17.89 3.17
N SER A 56 -0.77 -17.23 2.85
CA SER A 56 0.59 -17.71 3.08
C SER A 56 1.49 -16.59 3.57
N THR A 57 2.41 -16.91 4.47
CA THR A 57 3.48 -16.00 4.95
C THR A 57 4.63 -15.87 3.95
N GLN A 58 4.56 -16.53 2.80
CA GLN A 58 5.50 -16.35 1.70
C GLN A 58 5.30 -14.98 1.02
N VAL A 59 6.36 -14.49 0.40
CA VAL A 59 6.35 -13.23 -0.34
C VAL A 59 5.57 -13.41 -1.65
N GLN A 60 4.60 -12.54 -1.90
CA GLN A 60 3.71 -12.59 -3.04
C GLN A 60 3.87 -11.37 -3.92
N VAL A 61 4.25 -11.58 -5.18
CA VAL A 61 4.39 -10.50 -6.17
C VAL A 61 3.03 -9.96 -6.59
N ALA A 62 2.91 -8.64 -6.68
CA ALA A 62 1.72 -7.98 -7.18
C ALA A 62 1.66 -8.00 -8.71
N PRO A 63 0.46 -8.15 -9.30
CA PRO A 63 0.29 -8.04 -10.74
C PRO A 63 0.54 -6.59 -11.20
N GLN A 64 1.14 -6.42 -12.38
CA GLN A 64 1.46 -5.08 -12.93
C GLN A 64 0.22 -4.24 -13.24
N ALA A 65 -0.90 -4.89 -13.56
CA ALA A 65 -2.18 -4.27 -13.88
C ALA A 65 -3.32 -5.04 -13.15
N PRO A 66 -4.46 -4.40 -12.88
CA PRO A 66 -4.84 -3.03 -13.25
C PRO A 66 -4.43 -1.95 -12.23
N HIS A 67 -3.98 -2.33 -11.03
CA HIS A 67 -3.83 -1.40 -9.89
C HIS A 67 -2.43 -0.79 -9.77
N GLN A 68 -1.85 -0.30 -10.87
CA GLN A 68 -0.54 0.38 -10.87
C GLN A 68 0.59 -0.46 -10.21
N GLY A 69 0.54 -1.78 -10.35
CA GLY A 69 1.56 -2.68 -9.81
C GLY A 69 1.44 -3.03 -8.33
N VAL A 70 0.34 -2.71 -7.65
CA VAL A 70 0.03 -3.20 -6.29
C VAL A 70 -1.10 -4.22 -6.30
N HIS A 71 -1.24 -5.01 -5.22
CA HIS A 71 -2.42 -5.87 -5.05
C HIS A 71 -3.68 -5.01 -4.92
N GLY A 72 -4.78 -5.47 -5.51
CA GLY A 72 -6.01 -4.67 -5.60
C GLY A 72 -6.54 -4.18 -4.25
N VAL A 73 -6.41 -5.01 -3.21
CA VAL A 73 -6.80 -4.66 -1.84
C VAL A 73 -6.07 -3.43 -1.27
N PHE A 74 -4.84 -3.18 -1.72
CA PHE A 74 -4.09 -1.96 -1.36
C PHE A 74 -4.37 -0.82 -2.33
N GLY A 75 -4.79 -1.12 -3.56
CA GLY A 75 -5.25 -0.13 -4.53
C GLY A 75 -6.47 0.66 -4.05
N ASP A 76 -7.33 0.04 -3.24
CA ASP A 76 -8.49 0.71 -2.62
C ASP A 76 -8.09 1.82 -1.64
N CYS A 77 -6.84 1.85 -1.19
CA CYS A 77 -6.30 2.90 -0.32
C CYS A 77 -5.85 4.14 -1.09
N PHE A 78 -5.82 4.10 -2.43
CA PHE A 78 -5.47 5.28 -3.22
C PHE A 78 -6.51 6.37 -3.05
N PRO A 79 -6.09 7.66 -3.06
CA PRO A 79 -7.03 8.75 -3.13
C PRO A 79 -7.87 8.67 -4.41
N ASP A 80 -9.05 9.28 -4.38
CA ASP A 80 -9.85 9.50 -5.59
C ASP A 80 -9.12 10.42 -6.58
N GLY A 81 -9.71 10.64 -7.76
CA GLY A 81 -9.10 11.48 -8.79
C GLY A 81 -8.73 12.89 -8.31
N TRP A 82 -9.53 13.48 -7.42
CA TRP A 82 -9.23 14.79 -6.83
C TRP A 82 -8.08 14.74 -5.83
N GLY A 83 -8.06 13.73 -4.95
CA GLY A 83 -6.98 13.50 -4.01
C GLY A 83 -5.64 13.25 -4.70
N MET A 84 -5.65 12.54 -5.82
CA MET A 84 -4.47 12.34 -6.66
C MET A 84 -3.94 13.65 -7.24
N LEU A 85 -4.83 14.55 -7.71
CA LEU A 85 -4.43 15.87 -8.20
C LEU A 85 -3.84 16.75 -7.09
N LEU A 86 -4.41 16.71 -5.89
CA LEU A 86 -3.89 17.43 -4.72
C LEU A 86 -2.53 16.90 -4.29
N GLN A 87 -2.38 15.58 -4.23
CA GLN A 87 -1.12 14.91 -3.94
C GLN A 87 -0.03 15.33 -4.95
N ASP A 88 -0.33 15.28 -6.25
CA ASP A 88 0.59 15.72 -7.30
C ASP A 88 1.01 17.19 -7.14
N ARG A 89 0.07 18.07 -6.75
CA ARG A 89 0.38 19.48 -6.48
C ARG A 89 1.37 19.64 -5.34
N ILE A 90 1.20 18.89 -4.25
CA ILE A 90 2.09 18.91 -3.09
C ILE A 90 3.48 18.39 -3.45
N PHE A 91 3.58 17.31 -4.23
CA PHE A 91 4.86 16.79 -4.69
C PHE A 91 5.58 17.78 -5.63
N ARG A 92 4.85 18.41 -6.55
CA ARG A 92 5.42 19.44 -7.44
C ARG A 92 5.94 20.66 -6.66
N GLN A 93 5.26 21.09 -5.60
CA GLN A 93 5.75 22.15 -4.71
C GLN A 93 7.08 21.78 -4.04
N LYS A 94 7.34 20.48 -3.83
CA LYS A 94 8.62 19.95 -3.32
C LYS A 94 9.63 19.66 -4.43
N GLY A 95 9.34 20.04 -5.68
CA GLY A 95 10.21 19.79 -6.85
C GLY A 95 10.23 18.33 -7.32
N ILE A 96 9.26 17.51 -6.88
CA ILE A 96 9.15 16.10 -7.28
C ILE A 96 8.12 16.02 -8.41
N LEU A 97 8.52 15.46 -9.54
CA LEU A 97 7.62 15.31 -10.69
C LEU A 97 6.73 14.06 -10.49
N PRO A 98 5.44 14.10 -10.86
CA PRO A 98 4.54 12.96 -10.68
C PRO A 98 4.98 11.66 -11.37
N ASN A 99 5.80 11.74 -12.42
CA ASN A 99 6.36 10.59 -13.12
C ASN A 99 7.50 9.88 -12.35
N GLN A 100 8.02 10.51 -11.28
CA GLN A 100 9.01 9.92 -10.40
C GLN A 100 8.38 9.14 -9.23
N LEU A 101 7.08 9.35 -8.99
CA LEU A 101 6.35 8.72 -7.91
C LEU A 101 5.91 7.32 -8.30
N THR A 102 6.15 6.35 -7.41
CA THR A 102 5.58 5.01 -7.55
C THR A 102 4.25 4.91 -6.82
N ALA A 103 3.51 3.83 -7.08
CA ALA A 103 2.31 3.46 -6.32
C ALA A 103 2.56 3.46 -4.80
N MET A 104 3.69 2.89 -4.35
CA MET A 104 4.07 2.87 -2.94
C MET A 104 4.31 4.27 -2.37
N ASP A 105 4.91 5.19 -3.14
CA ASP A 105 5.11 6.56 -2.66
C ASP A 105 3.79 7.30 -2.43
N ARG A 106 2.79 6.99 -3.27
CA ARG A 106 1.44 7.54 -3.14
C ARG A 106 0.71 6.96 -1.95
N LEU A 107 0.82 5.66 -1.70
CA LEU A 107 0.25 5.02 -0.53
C LEU A 107 0.89 5.57 0.76
N ALA A 108 2.23 5.66 0.79
CA ALA A 108 2.98 6.19 1.93
C ALA A 108 2.58 7.63 2.29
N PHE A 109 2.21 8.43 1.29
CA PHE A 109 1.73 9.79 1.51
C PHE A 109 0.32 9.83 2.14
N VAL A 110 -0.55 8.88 1.80
CA VAL A 110 -1.86 8.73 2.43
C VAL A 110 -1.71 8.33 3.90
N GLY A 111 -0.79 7.39 4.18
CA GLY A 111 -0.40 7.02 5.53
C GLY A 111 -1.58 6.52 6.38
N ASP A 112 -1.75 7.10 7.56
CA ASP A 112 -2.79 6.74 8.54
C ASP A 112 -4.16 7.39 8.28
N LYS A 113 -4.26 8.26 7.25
CA LYS A 113 -5.48 8.99 6.88
C LYS A 113 -6.20 8.39 5.68
N GLY A 114 -5.81 7.18 5.28
CA GLY A 114 -6.46 6.45 4.19
C GLY A 114 -7.92 6.14 4.47
N MET A 115 -8.70 6.06 3.40
CA MET A 115 -10.09 5.63 3.48
C MET A 115 -10.16 4.10 3.62
N GLY A 116 -11.08 3.62 4.46
CA GLY A 116 -11.30 2.19 4.66
C GLY A 116 -10.66 1.62 5.94
N ALA A 117 -10.65 0.30 6.06
CA ALA A 117 -10.16 -0.40 7.24
C ALA A 117 -8.65 -0.65 7.21
N LEU A 118 -7.98 -0.40 6.08
CA LEU A 118 -6.54 -0.52 5.91
C LEU A 118 -5.91 0.86 5.93
N TYR A 119 -4.81 1.01 6.67
CA TYR A 119 -4.05 2.25 6.78
C TYR A 119 -2.57 1.93 6.94
N GLN A 120 -1.73 2.93 6.65
CA GLN A 120 -0.28 2.80 6.47
C GLN A 120 0.12 1.93 5.27
N CYS A 121 -0.71 1.93 4.22
CA CYS A 121 -0.32 1.32 2.95
C CYS A 121 0.84 2.05 2.30
#